data_AF-A0A6P4CQT1-F1
#
_entry.id   AF-A0A6P4CQT1-F1
#
_cell.length_a   1.000
_cell.length_b   1.000
_cell.length_c   1.000
_cell.angle_alpha   90.00
_cell.angle_beta   90.00
_cell.angle_gamma   90.00
#
_symmetry.space_group_name_H-M   'P 1'
#
loop_
_entity.id
_entity.type
_entity.pdbx_description
1 polymer ?
#
loop_
_entity_poly.entity_id
_entity_poly.type
_entity_poly.pdbx_seq_one_letter_code
_entity_poly.pdbx_strand_id
1 'polypeptide(L)'
;MPLYAKFLKELMTRKRNWGEKETVVLTEECSAIIQKKLPQKLKDLGSFQIPCIIGDMNVEKALCDLGASINLISLAMMKRMRIEEAKPTRMALQLADRTFKFPYGVVEDLLVKVGEFIFPAYFVVLDVEEEASTSIILGRPFLATAGAIIDVQKEELVLRLHEEKIVFNVFKAMSCPKEVISECMMLDTIENLVQGFLEEEQCEET
;
A
#
# COMPACT_ATOMS: atom_id res chain seq x y z
N MET A 1 -21.08 29.75 10.62
CA MET A 1 -19.64 29.47 10.78
C MET A 1 -19.49 28.37 11.81
N PRO A 2 -18.77 27.26 11.56
CA PRO A 2 -18.61 26.17 12.54
C PRO A 2 -18.08 26.71 13.88
N LEU A 3 -18.50 26.12 15.00
CA LEU A 3 -18.11 26.55 16.35
C LEU A 3 -16.57 26.61 16.52
N TYR A 4 -15.87 25.63 15.98
CA TYR A 4 -14.40 25.59 15.97
C TYR A 4 -13.78 26.77 15.18
N ALA A 5 -14.38 27.14 14.05
CA ALA A 5 -13.92 28.28 13.25
C ALA A 5 -14.18 29.62 13.97
N LYS A 6 -15.29 29.75 14.71
CA LYS A 6 -15.58 30.93 15.56
C LYS A 6 -14.52 31.08 16.65
N PHE A 7 -14.19 29.97 17.32
CA PHE A 7 -13.11 29.92 18.32
C PHE A 7 -11.75 30.32 17.76
N LEU A 8 -11.31 29.75 16.62
CA LEU A 8 -10.03 30.12 16.01
C LEU A 8 -9.99 31.59 15.59
N LYS A 9 -11.10 32.13 15.07
CA LYS A 9 -11.19 33.54 14.68
C LYS A 9 -11.06 34.48 15.88
N GLU A 10 -11.69 34.16 17.01
CA GLU A 10 -11.55 34.92 18.27
C GLU A 10 -10.12 34.88 18.81
N LEU A 11 -9.44 33.73 18.71
CA LEU A 11 -8.02 33.62 19.07
C LEU A 11 -7.11 34.47 18.18
N MET A 12 -7.28 34.39 16.86
CA MET A 12 -6.41 35.07 15.89
C MET A 12 -6.61 36.59 15.85
N THR A 13 -7.82 37.07 16.13
CA THR A 13 -8.13 38.52 16.16
C THR A 13 -7.56 39.23 17.39
N ARG A 14 -7.32 38.51 18.49
CA ARG A 14 -6.61 39.04 19.65
C ARG A 14 -5.10 38.95 19.41
N LYS A 15 -4.55 39.98 18.74
CA LYS A 15 -3.11 40.18 18.52
C LYS A 15 -2.39 40.35 19.87
N ARG A 16 -2.11 39.25 20.56
CA ARG A 16 -1.52 39.23 21.91
C ARG A 16 -0.01 39.02 21.87
N ASN A 17 0.71 39.73 22.73
CA ASN A 17 2.11 39.45 23.01
C ASN A 17 2.19 38.19 23.89
N TRP A 18 2.74 37.10 23.35
CA TRP A 18 2.81 35.78 24.01
C TRP A 18 3.85 35.68 25.15
N GLY A 19 4.33 36.81 25.65
CA GLY A 19 5.39 36.88 26.66
C GLY A 19 4.92 36.69 28.11
N GLU A 20 3.64 36.94 28.40
CA GLU A 20 3.11 36.90 29.77
C GLU A 20 1.97 35.87 29.89
N LYS A 21 1.96 35.10 30.98
CA LYS A 21 0.88 34.17 31.33
C LYS A 21 -0.37 34.98 31.71
N GLU A 22 -1.13 35.41 30.70
CA GLU A 22 -2.38 36.16 30.87
C GLU A 22 -3.58 35.20 30.94
N THR A 23 -4.44 35.35 31.94
CA THR A 23 -5.68 34.58 32.08
C THR A 23 -6.72 35.10 31.11
N VAL A 24 -7.18 34.27 30.16
CA VAL A 24 -8.15 34.67 29.14
C VAL A 24 -9.56 34.28 29.55
N VAL A 25 -10.47 35.25 29.64
CA VAL A 25 -11.91 34.99 29.76
C VAL A 25 -12.43 34.48 28.42
N LEU A 26 -12.92 33.24 28.43
CA LEU A 26 -13.54 32.55 27.30
C LEU A 26 -15.07 32.60 27.46
N THR A 27 -15.79 32.62 26.33
CA THR A 27 -17.23 32.39 26.33
C THR A 27 -17.52 30.95 26.75
N GLU A 28 -18.70 30.66 27.30
CA GLU A 28 -19.09 29.28 27.67
C GLU A 28 -18.95 28.32 26.49
N GLU A 29 -19.27 28.78 25.28
CA GLU A 29 -19.14 28.03 24.03
C GLU A 29 -17.67 27.66 23.73
N CYS A 30 -16.74 28.60 23.90
CA CYS A 30 -15.30 28.38 23.71
C CYS A 30 -14.70 27.53 24.84
N SER A 31 -15.18 27.69 26.07
CA SER A 31 -14.82 26.85 27.21
C SER A 31 -15.24 25.39 26.97
N ALA A 32 -16.45 25.16 26.47
CA ALA A 32 -16.94 23.83 26.13
C ALA A 32 -16.11 23.15 25.03
N ILE A 33 -15.58 23.90 24.05
CA ILE A 33 -14.68 23.36 23.01
C ILE A 33 -13.32 22.96 23.59
N ILE A 34 -12.75 23.78 24.48
CA ILE A 34 -11.49 23.45 25.17
C ILE A 34 -11.68 22.27 26.13
N GLN A 35 -12.80 22.22 26.87
CA GLN A 35 -13.18 21.11 27.74
C GLN A 35 -13.39 19.81 26.95
N LYS A 36 -13.90 19.89 25.72
CA LYS A 36 -13.96 18.77 24.77
C LYS A 36 -12.60 18.33 24.21
N LYS A 37 -11.50 18.94 24.69
CA LYS A 37 -10.12 18.78 24.27
C LYS A 37 -9.90 19.18 22.82
N LEU A 38 -8.91 20.04 22.59
CA LEU A 38 -8.47 20.36 21.23
C LEU A 38 -8.07 19.06 20.50
N PRO A 39 -8.30 18.96 19.17
CA PRO A 39 -7.80 17.86 18.38
C PRO A 39 -6.30 17.68 18.65
N GLN A 40 -5.91 16.49 19.09
CA GLN A 40 -4.51 16.20 19.35
C GLN A 40 -3.81 15.95 18.02
N LYS A 41 -2.61 16.52 17.88
CA LYS A 41 -1.74 16.20 16.74
C LYS A 41 -1.31 14.74 16.87
N LEU A 42 -1.73 13.92 15.91
CA LEU A 42 -1.26 12.55 15.79
C LEU A 42 0.16 12.54 15.20
N LYS A 43 0.94 11.51 15.55
CA LYS A 43 2.24 11.28 14.91
C LYS A 43 2.02 10.90 13.44
N ASP A 44 3.05 11.08 12.63
CA ASP A 44 3.04 10.47 11.31
C ASP A 44 3.05 8.96 11.48
N LEU A 45 2.12 8.31 10.78
CA LEU A 45 1.93 6.88 10.85
C LEU A 45 2.82 6.22 9.79
N GLY A 46 3.13 6.90 8.68
CA GLY A 46 3.93 6.35 7.59
C GLY A 46 3.08 6.00 6.36
N SER A 47 3.58 5.11 5.52
CA SER A 47 2.98 4.81 4.21
C SER A 47 1.98 3.65 4.24
N PHE A 48 0.90 3.77 3.45
CA PHE A 48 -0.03 2.68 3.18
C PHE A 48 0.58 1.69 2.19
N GLN A 49 1.00 0.53 2.67
CA GLN A 49 1.55 -0.55 1.84
C GLN A 49 0.72 -1.81 2.01
N ILE A 50 0.52 -2.54 0.91
CA ILE A 50 -0.17 -3.83 0.91
C ILE A 50 0.62 -4.91 0.18
N PRO A 51 0.51 -6.17 0.63
CA PRO A 51 0.97 -7.28 -0.18
C PRO A 51 0.03 -7.47 -1.39
N CYS A 52 0.61 -7.79 -2.53
CA CYS A 52 -0.15 -8.17 -3.72
C CYS A 52 0.63 -9.18 -4.56
N ILE A 53 -0.08 -9.81 -5.50
CA ILE A 53 0.52 -10.69 -6.52
C ILE A 53 0.25 -10.07 -7.88
N ILE A 54 1.28 -9.91 -8.69
CA ILE A 54 1.17 -9.37 -10.05
C ILE A 54 1.83 -10.37 -10.99
N GLY A 55 1.05 -10.94 -11.91
CA GLY A 55 1.50 -12.10 -12.68
C GLY A 55 1.79 -13.28 -11.74
N ASP A 56 3.02 -13.78 -11.76
CA ASP A 56 3.53 -14.85 -10.91
C ASP A 56 4.34 -14.35 -9.68
N MET A 57 4.46 -13.03 -9.52
CA MET A 57 5.33 -12.44 -8.50
C MET A 57 4.58 -12.00 -7.26
N ASN A 58 5.04 -12.48 -6.10
CA ASN A 58 4.63 -11.97 -4.79
C ASN A 58 5.36 -10.65 -4.49
N VAL A 59 4.59 -9.60 -4.24
CA VAL A 59 5.06 -8.27 -3.87
C VAL A 59 4.65 -8.04 -2.43
N GLU A 60 5.60 -8.02 -1.51
CA GLU A 60 5.30 -7.87 -0.08
C GLU A 60 4.74 -6.49 0.25
N LYS A 61 5.21 -5.45 -0.45
CA LYS A 61 4.95 -4.04 -0.13
C LYS A 61 4.75 -3.20 -1.38
N ALA A 62 3.52 -3.19 -1.90
CA ALA A 62 3.09 -2.24 -2.90
C ALA A 62 2.55 -0.96 -2.24
N LEU A 63 3.09 0.20 -2.62
CA LEU A 63 2.70 1.50 -2.07
C LEU A 63 1.36 1.95 -2.65
N CYS A 64 0.38 2.19 -1.79
CA CYS A 64 -0.90 2.80 -2.17
C CYS A 64 -0.78 4.32 -2.08
N ASP A 65 -0.69 4.98 -3.23
CA ASP A 65 -0.43 6.42 -3.30
C ASP A 65 -1.57 7.18 -4.00
N LEU A 66 -2.31 7.98 -3.23
CA LEU A 66 -3.33 8.88 -3.76
C LEU A 66 -2.74 10.09 -4.50
N GLY A 67 -1.48 10.44 -4.25
CA GLY A 67 -0.72 11.47 -4.97
C GLY A 67 -0.36 11.04 -6.40
N ALA A 68 -0.08 9.76 -6.60
CA ALA A 68 0.27 9.21 -7.91
C ALA A 68 -0.94 9.16 -8.87
N SER A 69 -0.79 9.79 -10.04
CA SER A 69 -1.80 9.78 -11.10
C SER A 69 -1.82 8.51 -11.94
N ILE A 70 -0.83 7.63 -11.76
CA ILE A 70 -0.59 6.42 -12.54
C ILE A 70 -0.17 5.29 -11.61
N ASN A 71 -0.36 4.05 -12.04
CA ASN A 71 0.33 2.92 -11.41
C ASN A 71 1.72 2.80 -12.03
N LEU A 72 2.71 2.48 -11.21
CA LEU A 72 4.11 2.48 -11.61
C LEU A 72 4.80 1.18 -11.22
N ILE A 73 5.62 0.67 -12.14
CA ILE A 73 6.51 -0.46 -11.92
C ILE A 73 7.88 -0.14 -12.52
N SER A 74 8.94 -0.70 -11.94
CA SER A 74 10.29 -0.56 -12.52
C SER A 74 10.49 -1.49 -13.71
N LEU A 75 11.41 -1.13 -14.61
CA LEU A 75 11.84 -2.01 -15.69
C LEU A 75 12.45 -3.32 -15.17
N ALA A 76 13.19 -3.26 -14.05
CA ALA A 76 13.71 -4.44 -13.39
C ALA A 76 12.60 -5.39 -12.92
N MET A 77 11.49 -4.85 -12.39
CA MET A 77 10.37 -5.66 -11.94
C MET A 77 9.59 -6.26 -13.11
N MET A 78 9.37 -5.49 -14.18
CA MET A 78 8.81 -6.01 -15.43
C MET A 78 9.62 -7.21 -15.96
N LYS A 79 10.96 -7.07 -16.03
CA LYS A 79 11.86 -8.16 -16.45
C LYS A 79 11.78 -9.37 -15.52
N ARG A 80 11.72 -9.14 -14.20
CA ARG A 80 11.58 -10.20 -13.19
C ARG A 80 10.25 -10.96 -13.32
N MET A 81 9.16 -10.27 -13.67
CA MET A 81 7.85 -10.86 -14.01
C MET A 81 7.83 -11.55 -15.38
N ARG A 82 8.97 -11.58 -16.10
CA ARG A 82 9.11 -12.14 -17.45
C ARG A 82 8.12 -11.54 -18.46
N ILE A 83 7.74 -10.28 -18.26
CA ILE A 83 6.95 -9.53 -19.22
C ILE A 83 7.89 -9.07 -20.32
N GLU A 84 7.69 -9.59 -21.53
CA GLU A 84 8.62 -9.37 -22.65
C GLU A 84 8.45 -7.97 -23.27
N GLU A 85 7.20 -7.50 -23.39
CA GLU A 85 6.88 -6.29 -24.11
C GLU A 85 6.09 -5.29 -23.25
N ALA A 86 6.50 -4.03 -23.32
CA ALA A 86 5.71 -2.90 -22.89
C ALA A 86 5.37 -2.06 -24.12
N LYS A 87 4.11 -1.62 -24.23
CA LYS A 87 3.67 -0.80 -25.35
C LYS A 87 4.40 0.55 -25.31
N PRO A 88 5.05 0.98 -26.41
CA PRO A 88 5.66 2.29 -26.47
C PRO A 88 4.65 3.40 -26.18
N THR A 89 5.07 4.42 -25.44
CA THR A 89 4.21 5.56 -25.11
C THR A 89 4.92 6.88 -25.38
N ARG A 90 4.14 7.90 -25.75
CA ARG A 90 4.62 9.29 -25.92
C ARG A 90 4.47 10.11 -24.63
N MET A 91 4.12 9.45 -23.53
CA MET A 91 3.94 10.07 -22.23
C MET A 91 5.26 10.66 -21.71
N ALA A 92 5.17 11.79 -21.02
CA ALA A 92 6.24 12.34 -20.20
C ALA A 92 5.71 12.47 -18.77
N LEU A 93 6.45 11.93 -17.80
CA LEU A 93 6.08 12.01 -16.40
C LEU A 93 6.78 13.19 -15.76
N GLN A 94 6.01 14.05 -15.10
CA GLN A 94 6.55 15.05 -14.20
C GLN A 94 6.54 14.49 -12.77
N LEU A 95 7.72 14.39 -12.16
CA LEU A 95 7.88 13.93 -10.79
C LEU A 95 7.58 15.07 -9.80
N ALA A 96 7.48 14.74 -8.51
CA ALA A 96 7.16 15.71 -7.46
C ALA A 96 8.23 16.82 -7.33
N ASP A 97 9.48 16.52 -7.68
CA ASP A 97 10.60 17.47 -7.74
C ASP A 97 10.60 18.31 -9.03
N ARG A 98 9.56 18.18 -9.86
CA ARG A 98 9.35 18.85 -11.16
C ARG A 98 10.32 18.40 -12.25
N THR A 99 11.11 17.35 -12.03
CA THR A 99 11.89 16.73 -13.09
C THR A 99 11.00 15.93 -14.03
N PHE A 100 11.47 15.73 -15.27
CA PHE A 100 10.75 14.94 -16.27
C PHE A 100 11.46 13.61 -16.51
N LYS A 101 10.68 12.54 -16.58
CA LYS A 101 11.12 11.20 -16.96
C LYS A 101 10.25 10.67 -18.08
N PHE A 102 10.86 9.94 -19.00
CA PHE A 102 10.15 9.25 -20.08
C PHE A 102 10.00 7.78 -19.69
N PRO A 103 8.77 7.24 -19.67
CA PRO A 103 8.55 5.82 -19.45
C PRO A 103 9.23 4.96 -20.52
N TYR A 104 9.66 3.77 -20.11
CA TYR A 104 10.06 2.72 -21.03
C TYR A 104 8.86 2.27 -21.88
N GLY A 105 7.69 2.17 -21.27
CA GLY A 105 6.44 1.79 -21.93
C GLY A 105 5.29 1.65 -20.95
N VAL A 106 4.19 1.07 -21.42
CA VAL A 106 3.00 0.76 -20.61
C VAL A 106 2.65 -0.72 -20.78
N VAL A 107 2.35 -1.41 -19.68
CA VAL A 107 1.81 -2.76 -19.68
C VAL A 107 0.34 -2.66 -19.27
N GLU A 108 -0.61 -3.02 -20.12
CA GLU A 108 -2.04 -2.73 -19.91
C GLU A 108 -2.82 -3.90 -19.27
N ASP A 109 -2.38 -5.13 -19.49
CA ASP A 109 -3.17 -6.34 -19.24
C ASP A 109 -2.64 -7.14 -18.04
N LEU A 110 -2.34 -6.46 -16.93
CA LEU A 110 -1.90 -7.13 -15.70
C LEU A 110 -3.05 -7.31 -14.71
N LEU A 111 -3.11 -8.50 -14.12
CA LEU A 111 -3.97 -8.81 -12.99
C LEU A 111 -3.18 -8.62 -11.70
N VAL A 112 -3.76 -7.85 -10.78
CA VAL A 112 -3.22 -7.64 -9.44
C VAL A 112 -4.16 -8.36 -8.46
N LYS A 113 -3.65 -9.40 -7.81
CA LYS A 113 -4.36 -10.09 -6.73
C LYS A 113 -3.98 -9.48 -5.38
N VAL A 114 -4.98 -9.14 -4.58
CA VAL A 114 -4.85 -8.60 -3.22
C VAL A 114 -5.78 -9.38 -2.30
N GLY A 115 -5.22 -10.22 -1.41
CA GLY A 115 -6.02 -11.22 -0.71
C GLY A 115 -6.73 -12.12 -1.72
N GLU A 116 -8.05 -12.22 -1.63
CA GLU A 116 -8.87 -12.98 -2.59
C GLU A 116 -9.36 -12.16 -3.79
N PHE A 117 -9.15 -10.84 -3.80
CA PHE A 117 -9.63 -9.98 -4.88
C PHE A 117 -8.62 -9.92 -6.02
N ILE A 118 -9.13 -9.90 -7.25
CA ILE A 118 -8.32 -9.76 -8.47
C ILE A 118 -8.83 -8.54 -9.22
N PHE A 119 -7.94 -7.61 -9.53
CA PHE A 119 -8.25 -6.38 -10.24
C PHE A 119 -7.42 -6.28 -11.52
N PRO A 120 -8.02 -5.86 -12.65
CA PRO A 120 -7.25 -5.47 -13.82
C PRO A 120 -6.55 -4.13 -13.58
N ALA A 121 -5.31 -4.00 -14.04
CA ALA A 121 -4.55 -2.76 -13.95
C ALA A 121 -3.51 -2.65 -15.07
N TYR A 122 -3.34 -1.43 -15.56
CA TYR A 122 -2.16 -1.08 -16.34
C TYR A 122 -1.07 -0.53 -15.43
N PHE A 123 0.19 -0.66 -15.85
CA PHE A 123 1.37 -0.09 -15.20
C PHE A 123 2.23 0.66 -16.19
N VAL A 124 2.66 1.86 -15.80
CA VAL A 124 3.68 2.61 -16.51
C VAL A 124 5.05 2.11 -16.03
N VAL A 125 5.91 1.74 -16.97
CA VAL A 125 7.23 1.18 -16.68
C VAL A 125 8.27 2.30 -16.70
N LEU A 126 8.99 2.49 -15.60
CA LEU A 126 10.14 3.40 -15.53
C LEU A 126 11.46 2.64 -15.39
N ASP A 127 12.47 3.11 -16.10
CA ASP A 127 13.85 2.69 -15.88
C ASP A 127 14.44 3.54 -14.75
N VAL A 128 14.58 2.92 -13.57
CA VAL A 128 15.09 3.54 -12.33
C VAL A 128 16.27 2.74 -11.81
N GLU A 129 17.15 3.39 -11.05
CA GLU A 129 18.33 2.77 -10.43
C GLU A 129 17.95 1.60 -9.51
N GLU A 130 18.87 0.65 -9.34
CA GLU A 130 18.61 -0.66 -8.72
C GLU A 130 18.11 -0.56 -7.27
N GLU A 131 18.48 0.47 -6.52
CA GLU A 131 18.06 0.68 -5.14
C GLU A 131 16.55 0.96 -5.01
N ALA A 132 15.94 1.55 -6.04
CA ALA A 132 14.49 1.78 -6.12
C ALA A 132 13.75 0.68 -6.91
N SER A 133 14.47 -0.30 -7.43
CA SER A 133 13.99 -1.22 -8.46
C SER A 133 12.89 -2.19 -8.02
N THR A 134 12.61 -2.32 -6.73
CA THR A 134 11.61 -3.28 -6.22
C THR A 134 10.30 -2.62 -5.78
N SER A 135 10.20 -1.28 -5.88
CA SER A 135 9.03 -0.55 -5.43
C SER A 135 7.94 -0.50 -6.49
N ILE A 136 6.73 -0.93 -6.13
CA ILE A 136 5.52 -0.83 -6.95
C ILE A 136 4.62 0.25 -6.36
N ILE A 137 4.12 1.14 -7.21
CA ILE A 137 3.17 2.19 -6.81
C ILE A 137 1.81 1.86 -7.42
N LEU A 138 0.83 1.66 -6.56
CA LEU A 138 -0.58 1.57 -6.88
C LEU A 138 -1.17 2.97 -6.74
N GLY A 139 -1.30 3.66 -7.87
CA GLY A 139 -1.79 5.02 -7.92
C GLY A 139 -3.31 5.11 -7.88
N ARG A 140 -3.82 6.33 -8.08
CA ARG A 140 -5.26 6.58 -8.15
C ARG A 140 -6.03 5.67 -9.13
N PRO A 141 -5.52 5.32 -10.33
CA PRO A 141 -6.26 4.43 -11.23
C PRO A 141 -6.55 3.06 -10.62
N PHE A 142 -5.55 2.40 -10.02
CA PHE A 142 -5.77 1.14 -9.30
C PHE A 142 -6.68 1.33 -8.10
N LEU A 143 -6.39 2.33 -7.26
CA LEU A 143 -7.16 2.57 -6.03
C LEU A 143 -8.63 2.87 -6.31
N ALA A 144 -8.93 3.60 -7.39
CA ALA A 144 -10.30 3.82 -7.83
C ALA A 144 -10.97 2.53 -8.30
N THR A 145 -10.25 1.71 -9.09
CA THR A 145 -10.74 0.40 -9.57
C THR A 145 -11.04 -0.54 -8.41
N ALA A 146 -10.19 -0.55 -7.38
CA ALA A 146 -10.34 -1.35 -6.19
C ALA A 146 -11.29 -0.75 -5.12
N GLY A 147 -12.00 0.33 -5.45
CA GLY A 147 -12.98 0.97 -4.55
C GLY A 147 -12.37 1.42 -3.22
N ALA A 148 -11.09 1.82 -3.24
CA ALA A 148 -10.27 2.00 -2.04
C ALA A 148 -10.80 3.11 -1.11
N ILE A 149 -10.73 2.85 0.20
CA ILE A 149 -10.97 3.84 1.25
C ILE A 149 -9.75 3.83 2.17
N ILE A 150 -9.13 4.98 2.36
CA ILE A 150 -7.99 5.16 3.26
C ILE A 150 -8.46 5.96 4.47
N ASP A 151 -8.57 5.30 5.62
CA ASP A 151 -8.80 5.95 6.90
C ASP A 151 -7.46 6.14 7.61
N VAL A 152 -6.89 7.34 7.46
CA VAL A 152 -5.60 7.70 8.05
C VAL A 152 -5.67 7.72 9.58
N GLN A 153 -6.81 8.07 10.15
CA GLN A 153 -6.95 8.13 11.61
C GLN A 153 -7.00 6.73 12.23
N LYS A 154 -7.60 5.75 11.53
CA LYS A 154 -7.69 4.36 11.98
C LYS A 154 -6.58 3.46 11.47
N GLU A 155 -5.73 3.97 10.59
CA GLU A 155 -4.66 3.21 9.94
C GLU A 155 -5.19 2.07 9.05
N GLU A 156 -6.35 2.27 8.45
CA GLU A 156 -7.05 1.25 7.67
C GLU A 156 -7.04 1.60 6.19
N LEU A 157 -6.66 0.63 5.37
CA LEU A 157 -6.95 0.63 3.93
C LEU A 157 -8.00 -0.43 3.66
N VAL A 158 -9.12 -0.01 3.09
CA VAL A 158 -10.20 -0.91 2.66
C VAL A 158 -10.21 -0.96 1.15
N LEU A 159 -10.21 -2.17 0.58
CA LEU A 159 -10.53 -2.37 -0.84
C LEU A 159 -11.92 -3.01 -0.95
N ARG A 160 -12.68 -2.63 -1.98
CA ARG A 160 -14.04 -3.10 -2.22
C ARG A 160 -14.16 -3.69 -3.60
N LEU A 161 -14.81 -4.84 -3.69
CA LEU A 161 -15.15 -5.48 -4.94
C LEU A 161 -16.59 -5.98 -4.83
N HIS A 162 -17.50 -5.35 -5.57
CA HIS A 162 -18.95 -5.55 -5.42
C HIS A 162 -19.41 -5.29 -3.98
N GLU A 163 -20.08 -6.25 -3.33
CA GLU A 163 -20.54 -6.16 -1.94
C GLU A 163 -19.49 -6.62 -0.93
N GLU A 164 -18.35 -7.14 -1.40
CA GLU A 164 -17.28 -7.65 -0.55
C GLU A 164 -16.22 -6.57 -0.28
N LYS A 165 -15.56 -6.68 0.88
CA LYS A 165 -14.46 -5.80 1.25
C LYS A 165 -13.35 -6.55 1.98
N ILE A 166 -12.12 -6.11 1.75
CA ILE A 166 -10.94 -6.50 2.53
C ILE A 166 -10.42 -5.29 3.28
N VAL A 167 -10.02 -5.47 4.53
CA VAL A 167 -9.51 -4.41 5.40
C VAL A 167 -8.08 -4.74 5.80
N PHE A 168 -7.17 -3.84 5.48
CA PHE A 168 -5.77 -3.90 5.90
C PHE A 168 -5.53 -2.91 7.02
N ASN A 169 -5.06 -3.41 8.17
CA ASN A 169 -4.49 -2.57 9.21
C ASN A 169 -2.98 -2.48 8.99
N VAL A 170 -2.53 -1.34 8.47
CA VAL A 170 -1.18 -1.23 7.87
C VAL A 170 -0.07 -1.39 8.92
N PHE A 171 -0.29 -1.00 10.18
CA PHE A 171 0.73 -1.09 11.22
C PHE A 171 0.70 -2.38 12.04
N LYS A 172 -0.47 -3.02 12.18
CA LYS A 172 -0.53 -4.39 12.74
C LYS A 172 0.02 -5.44 11.77
N ALA A 173 -0.15 -5.26 10.46
CA ALA A 173 0.41 -6.16 9.46
C ALA A 173 1.96 -6.12 9.41
N MET A 174 2.58 -5.00 9.80
CA MET A 174 4.05 -4.88 9.92
C MET A 174 4.61 -5.45 11.23
N SER A 175 3.77 -5.83 12.18
CA SER A 175 4.14 -6.44 13.46
C SER A 175 3.80 -7.93 13.51
N CYS A 176 4.01 -8.64 12.39
CA CYS A 176 4.15 -10.08 12.46
C CYS A 176 5.47 -10.41 13.19
N PRO A 177 5.46 -11.14 14.31
CA PRO A 177 6.70 -11.61 14.92
C PRO A 177 7.41 -12.52 13.93
N LYS A 178 8.66 -12.20 13.60
CA LYS A 178 9.58 -13.17 13.01
C LYS A 178 9.87 -14.22 14.07
N GLU A 179 9.01 -15.23 14.18
CA GLU A 179 9.24 -16.56 14.81
C GLU A 179 7.89 -17.21 15.12
N VAL A 180 7.42 -18.08 14.23
CA VAL A 180 7.37 -19.52 14.48
C VAL A 180 7.66 -20.21 13.15
N ILE A 181 8.91 -20.59 12.96
CA ILE A 181 9.23 -21.77 12.15
C ILE A 181 8.70 -22.94 12.96
N SER A 182 7.53 -23.46 12.61
CA SER A 182 7.09 -24.79 13.03
C SER A 182 5.98 -25.23 12.09
N GLU A 183 6.39 -26.07 11.13
CA GLU A 183 5.59 -27.16 10.58
C GLU A 183 4.20 -26.80 10.04
N CYS A 184 4.17 -26.33 8.80
CA CYS A 184 3.14 -26.78 7.86
C CYS A 184 3.84 -27.47 6.70
N MET A 185 4.21 -28.72 6.98
CA MET A 185 4.47 -29.84 6.09
C MET A 185 5.11 -29.51 4.73
N MET A 186 6.44 -29.70 4.65
CA MET A 186 7.00 -30.24 3.43
C MET A 186 6.27 -31.56 3.15
N LEU A 187 5.60 -31.65 1.99
CA LEU A 187 5.22 -32.94 1.41
C LEU A 187 6.49 -33.62 0.86
N ASP A 188 7.38 -34.01 1.77
CA ASP A 188 8.47 -34.95 1.50
C ASP A 188 7.91 -36.37 1.56
N THR A 189 7.04 -36.72 0.61
CA THR A 189 6.49 -38.09 0.55
C THR A 189 6.22 -38.59 -0.86
N ILE A 190 7.00 -38.15 -1.85
CA ILE A 190 6.97 -38.77 -3.18
C ILE A 190 8.32 -39.40 -3.59
N GLU A 191 9.46 -39.00 -3.01
CA GLU A 191 10.73 -39.70 -3.30
C GLU A 191 10.89 -41.04 -2.56
N ASN A 192 10.25 -41.22 -1.39
CA ASN A 192 10.27 -42.50 -0.68
C ASN A 192 9.26 -43.54 -1.20
N LEU A 193 8.30 -43.13 -2.04
CA LEU A 193 7.41 -44.07 -2.71
C LEU A 193 8.05 -44.65 -3.98
N VAL A 194 8.93 -43.91 -4.65
CA VAL A 194 9.62 -44.41 -5.85
C VAL A 194 10.75 -45.40 -5.50
N GLN A 195 11.34 -45.31 -4.30
CA GLN A 195 12.35 -46.29 -3.85
C GLN A 195 11.72 -47.62 -3.37
N GLY A 196 10.50 -47.59 -2.82
CA GLY A 196 9.78 -48.81 -2.39
C GLY A 196 9.16 -49.62 -3.53
N PHE A 197 8.76 -48.96 -4.62
CA PHE A 197 8.21 -49.65 -5.80
C PHE A 197 9.28 -50.34 -6.67
N LEU A 198 10.57 -50.04 -6.47
CA LEU A 198 11.67 -50.66 -7.24
C LEU A 198 12.33 -51.85 -6.55
N GLU A 199 12.01 -52.14 -5.28
CA GLU A 199 12.54 -53.30 -4.56
C GLU A 199 11.55 -54.49 -4.50
N GLU A 200 10.27 -54.31 -4.83
CA GLU A 200 9.31 -55.43 -4.94
C GLU A 200 9.28 -56.13 -6.31
N GLU A 201 9.81 -55.52 -7.38
CA GLU A 201 9.91 -56.19 -8.70
C GLU A 201 11.17 -57.07 -8.87
N GLN A 202 11.99 -57.29 -7.82
CA GLN A 202 13.15 -58.20 -7.89
C GLN A 202 13.02 -59.49 -7.06
N CYS A 203 11.82 -59.83 -6.56
CA CYS A 203 11.59 -61.12 -5.88
C CYS A 203 10.67 -62.12 -6.63
N GLU A 204 10.20 -61.79 -7.83
CA GLU A 204 9.55 -62.77 -8.72
C GLU A 204 10.26 -62.82 -10.07
N GLU A 205 11.44 -63.44 -10.13
CA GLU A 205 11.86 -64.33 -11.22
C GLU A 205 13.20 -64.99 -10.85
N THR A 206 13.11 -66.28 -10.53
CA THR A 206 14.22 -67.25 -10.43
C THR A 206 14.97 -67.43 -11.74
#